data_AF-A0A8J6U7W2-F1
#
_entry.id   AF-A0A8J6U7W2-F1
#
_cell.length_a   1.000
_cell.length_b   1.000
_cell.length_c   1.000
_cell.angle_alpha   90.00
_cell.angle_beta   90.00
_cell.angle_gamma   90.00
#
_symmetry.space_group_name_H-M   'P 1'
#
loop_
_entity.id
_entity.type
_entity.pdbx_description
1 polymer ?
#
loop_
_entity_poly.entity_id
_entity_poly.type
_entity_poly.pdbx_seq_one_letter_code
_entity_poly.pdbx_strand_id
1 'polypeptide(L)'
;MAKLKGNLFFYFFFITTIIVAQTSVDSLKVFEKLKFSYYATAEINGEALQSVSWKEYPGKKTTDTFFSNSKTLTPQKRGFWFTPDIFDFNSFKADSIKVFSAVKYEIKDKLNIFLPLNKKTNAFTNSNAEYIYKHIAFVNDSKLGKVASFNGTSSYIDLRSGKDDIFEELTISAWIKPKSVAGIQSIVGKGKVFSAKIFDGNLIFTTPSIKDHSSKSESITKNVWSHIAYVYLPNNEIDFYVNGNKVSTIKASGINQTNHSILIGSNIWGENYKGLMSNFALWQRALSDDEIKQVYTSGIPIVNNDSNVLLIFILIGVGVLLLVLTLYLSIKKKRHVKTLNSTNYEALKRTSFESKATTLKPVNYSIVCLGGFRVTNSVGENITHKFSPKRTELLLCLILFTLKEDGITSKKMGEVLWPGFSAAQAKNNRSTQIKEIRNIFKELKGISVVYEDKKWKIFADEPYRIDLFHLKKLLPNLFSYNKKEHEMGDIWECLSILKHGQLLPNFNMDWIDIFKSKFDNFILEYLTPFLVNEKINDDKKMELCEVILIIDALHEEAVNIKVNLLIKQGKHMSAQKVSEHFYKLYEQYYGEPYSRKVTN
;
A
#
# COMPACT_ATOMS: atom_id res chain seq x y z
N MET A 1 7.13 -95.46 22.10
CA MET A 1 6.31 -94.65 21.17
C MET A 1 5.82 -93.37 21.88
N ALA A 2 6.78 -92.60 22.40
CA ALA A 2 6.55 -91.38 23.19
C ALA A 2 7.79 -90.48 23.01
N LYS A 3 7.80 -89.70 21.92
CA LYS A 3 8.78 -88.63 21.58
C LYS A 3 8.55 -88.23 20.12
N LEU A 4 7.37 -87.68 19.77
CA LEU A 4 7.16 -87.10 18.44
C LEU A 4 5.95 -86.15 18.31
N LYS A 5 5.41 -85.63 19.42
CA LYS A 5 4.38 -84.56 19.41
C LYS A 5 4.68 -83.39 20.37
N GLY A 6 5.95 -83.23 20.77
CA GLY A 6 6.41 -82.16 21.67
C GLY A 6 7.13 -80.98 21.00
N ASN A 7 7.58 -81.12 19.74
CA ASN A 7 8.42 -80.11 19.06
C ASN A 7 7.70 -79.30 17.97
N LEU A 8 6.42 -79.53 17.70
CA LEU A 8 5.66 -78.72 16.72
C LEU A 8 4.96 -77.52 17.36
N PHE A 9 4.69 -77.54 18.67
CA PHE A 9 3.99 -76.45 19.36
C PHE A 9 4.92 -75.32 19.82
N PHE A 10 6.19 -75.62 20.10
CA PHE A 10 7.19 -74.60 20.46
C PHE A 10 7.72 -73.81 19.25
N TYR A 11 7.78 -74.42 18.06
CA TYR A 11 8.15 -73.71 16.83
C TYR A 11 7.03 -72.80 16.32
N PHE A 12 5.76 -73.17 16.53
CA PHE A 12 4.64 -72.32 16.14
C PHE A 12 4.51 -71.08 17.03
N PHE A 13 4.76 -71.20 18.35
CA PHE A 13 4.66 -70.06 19.26
C PHE A 13 5.83 -69.07 19.10
N PHE A 14 7.04 -69.54 18.77
CA PHE A 14 8.17 -68.65 18.47
C PHE A 14 8.02 -67.96 17.11
N ILE A 15 7.49 -68.65 16.09
CA ILE A 15 7.23 -68.04 14.78
C ILE A 15 6.04 -67.07 14.84
N THR A 16 4.98 -67.32 15.61
CA THR A 16 3.90 -66.33 15.78
C THR A 16 4.33 -65.13 16.63
N THR A 17 5.21 -65.30 17.62
CA THR A 17 5.72 -64.16 18.39
C THR A 17 6.73 -63.33 17.58
N ILE A 18 7.53 -63.96 16.72
CA ILE A 18 8.42 -63.24 15.78
C ILE A 18 7.61 -62.62 14.64
N ILE A 19 6.56 -63.25 14.11
CA ILE A 19 5.71 -62.64 13.07
C ILE A 19 4.87 -61.50 13.66
N VAL A 20 4.39 -61.57 14.91
CA VAL A 20 3.70 -60.44 15.56
C VAL A 20 4.69 -59.33 15.92
N ALA A 21 5.92 -59.64 16.33
CA ALA A 21 6.95 -58.63 16.55
C ALA A 21 7.40 -57.97 15.22
N GLN A 22 7.61 -58.74 14.15
CA GLN A 22 8.05 -58.24 12.84
C GLN A 22 6.93 -57.49 12.11
N THR A 23 5.68 -57.95 12.21
CA THR A 23 4.53 -57.18 11.70
C THR A 23 4.23 -55.95 12.55
N SER A 24 4.54 -55.95 13.86
CA SER A 24 4.48 -54.74 14.69
C SER A 24 5.60 -53.76 14.33
N VAL A 25 6.82 -54.23 14.01
CA VAL A 25 7.96 -53.39 13.64
C VAL A 25 7.87 -52.90 12.20
N ASP A 26 7.32 -53.70 11.28
CA ASP A 26 7.04 -53.26 9.90
C ASP A 26 5.78 -52.40 9.82
N SER A 27 4.77 -52.61 10.66
CA SER A 27 3.66 -51.65 10.81
C SER A 27 4.12 -50.38 11.54
N LEU A 28 5.04 -50.45 12.51
CA LEU A 28 5.68 -49.26 13.10
C LEU A 28 6.60 -48.54 12.10
N LYS A 29 7.30 -49.24 11.19
CA LYS A 29 8.09 -48.62 10.11
C LYS A 29 7.24 -48.10 8.94
N VAL A 30 6.03 -48.63 8.75
CA VAL A 30 5.02 -48.08 7.84
C VAL A 30 4.27 -46.91 8.48
N PHE A 31 4.11 -46.88 9.80
CA PHE A 31 3.61 -45.73 10.56
C PHE A 31 4.66 -44.63 10.76
N GLU A 32 5.96 -44.94 10.79
CA GLU A 32 7.04 -43.94 10.83
C GLU A 32 7.32 -43.29 9.46
N LYS A 33 6.71 -43.77 8.38
CA LYS A 33 6.83 -43.21 7.02
C LYS A 33 5.65 -42.33 6.57
N LEU A 34 4.74 -41.99 7.48
CA LEU A 34 3.62 -41.06 7.27
C LEU A 34 3.55 -40.13 8.49
N LYS A 35 3.48 -38.80 8.45
CA LYS A 35 3.43 -37.75 7.42
C LYS A 35 3.66 -36.47 8.23
N PHE A 36 4.68 -35.67 7.95
CA PHE A 36 4.56 -34.25 8.28
C PHE A 36 3.46 -33.70 7.37
N SER A 37 2.23 -33.67 7.90
CA SER A 37 1.03 -33.26 7.17
C SER A 37 0.90 -31.76 7.34
N TYR A 38 1.19 -31.02 6.29
CA TYR A 38 1.06 -29.57 6.32
C TYR A 38 -0.34 -29.18 5.90
N TYR A 39 -0.98 -28.35 6.72
CA TYR A 39 -2.31 -27.85 6.48
C TYR A 39 -2.23 -26.39 6.05
N ALA A 40 -2.90 -26.05 4.96
CA ALA A 40 -3.04 -24.66 4.56
C ALA A 40 -4.44 -24.36 4.04
N THR A 41 -4.95 -23.20 4.36
CA THR A 41 -6.20 -22.68 3.80
C THR A 41 -5.92 -21.35 3.11
N ALA A 42 -6.70 -21.06 2.09
CA ALA A 42 -6.67 -19.77 1.40
C ALA A 42 -8.02 -19.11 1.63
N GLU A 43 -8.02 -17.89 2.14
CA GLU A 43 -9.21 -17.22 2.65
C GLU A 43 -9.35 -15.82 2.06
N ILE A 44 -10.58 -15.34 1.89
CA ILE A 44 -10.88 -13.95 1.59
C ILE A 44 -11.86 -13.43 2.64
N ASN A 45 -11.54 -12.31 3.29
CA ASN A 45 -12.36 -11.74 4.37
C ASN A 45 -12.70 -12.73 5.50
N GLY A 46 -11.84 -13.73 5.76
CA GLY A 46 -12.06 -14.78 6.76
C GLY A 46 -12.90 -15.96 6.30
N GLU A 47 -13.28 -16.04 5.03
CA GLU A 47 -14.00 -17.18 4.45
C GLU A 47 -13.12 -17.97 3.46
N ALA A 48 -13.25 -19.29 3.43
CA ALA A 48 -12.48 -20.16 2.55
C ALA A 48 -12.72 -19.83 1.06
N LEU A 49 -11.64 -19.50 0.35
CA LEU A 49 -11.66 -19.12 -1.04
C LEU A 49 -11.74 -20.37 -1.93
N GLN A 50 -12.82 -20.46 -2.70
CA GLN A 50 -13.11 -21.61 -3.55
C GLN A 50 -12.13 -21.77 -4.73
N SER A 51 -11.84 -23.00 -5.15
CA SER A 51 -11.06 -23.30 -6.38
C SER A 51 -9.66 -22.68 -6.43
N VAL A 52 -8.95 -22.65 -5.31
CA VAL A 52 -7.54 -22.22 -5.24
C VAL A 52 -6.64 -23.35 -5.74
N SER A 53 -5.73 -23.04 -6.67
CA SER A 53 -4.70 -23.98 -7.14
C SER A 53 -3.38 -23.78 -6.41
N TRP A 54 -2.47 -24.74 -6.51
CA TRP A 54 -1.20 -24.73 -5.78
C TRP A 54 -0.05 -25.01 -6.74
N LYS A 55 0.98 -24.15 -6.73
CA LYS A 55 2.12 -24.25 -7.65
C LYS A 55 2.81 -25.62 -7.58
N GLU A 56 2.92 -26.15 -6.36
CA GLU A 56 3.57 -27.43 -6.06
C GLU A 56 2.70 -28.65 -6.40
N TYR A 57 1.40 -28.43 -6.68
CA TYR A 57 0.46 -29.47 -7.07
C TYR A 57 -0.32 -29.09 -8.34
N PRO A 58 0.35 -29.09 -9.51
CA PRO A 58 -0.30 -28.77 -10.78
C PRO A 58 -1.59 -29.58 -10.99
N GLY A 59 -2.67 -28.87 -11.34
CA GLY A 59 -3.98 -29.49 -11.60
C GLY A 59 -4.85 -29.74 -10.36
N LYS A 60 -4.33 -29.61 -9.14
CA LYS A 60 -5.15 -29.67 -7.93
C LYS A 60 -5.79 -28.31 -7.62
N LYS A 61 -7.08 -28.34 -7.29
CA LYS A 61 -7.85 -27.18 -6.80
C LYS A 61 -8.49 -27.53 -5.47
N THR A 62 -8.55 -26.57 -4.56
CA THR A 62 -9.12 -26.74 -3.22
C THR A 62 -10.16 -25.69 -2.92
N THR A 63 -11.08 -26.05 -2.04
CA THR A 63 -12.22 -25.24 -1.62
C THR A 63 -12.18 -24.90 -0.13
N ASP A 64 -11.29 -25.55 0.60
CA ASP A 64 -11.10 -25.48 2.05
C ASP A 64 -9.63 -25.82 2.34
N THR A 65 -9.34 -26.20 3.57
CA THR A 65 -8.05 -26.64 4.08
C THR A 65 -7.46 -27.73 3.20
N PHE A 66 -6.32 -27.40 2.61
CA PHE A 66 -5.51 -28.25 1.76
C PHE A 66 -4.51 -29.06 2.59
N PHE A 67 -4.43 -30.35 2.28
CA PHE A 67 -3.44 -31.28 2.80
C PHE A 67 -2.25 -31.35 1.83
N SER A 68 -1.05 -31.07 2.36
CA SER A 68 0.20 -31.07 1.60
C SER A 68 1.30 -31.90 2.27
N ASN A 69 2.08 -32.59 1.46
CA ASN A 69 3.36 -33.20 1.84
C ASN A 69 4.56 -32.31 1.42
N SER A 70 4.32 -31.22 0.70
CA SER A 70 5.33 -30.27 0.26
C SER A 70 5.68 -29.33 1.39
N LYS A 71 6.99 -29.14 1.64
CA LYS A 71 7.51 -28.17 2.61
C LYS A 71 7.25 -26.73 2.20
N THR A 72 6.93 -26.47 0.94
CA THR A 72 6.52 -25.15 0.48
C THR A 72 5.14 -25.22 -0.14
N LEU A 73 4.32 -24.20 0.07
CA LEU A 73 3.06 -24.02 -0.62
C LEU A 73 2.92 -22.60 -1.15
N THR A 74 2.49 -22.51 -2.41
CA THR A 74 2.23 -21.24 -3.09
C THR A 74 0.82 -21.29 -3.72
N PRO A 75 -0.18 -20.61 -3.16
CA PRO A 75 -1.53 -20.55 -3.74
C PRO A 75 -1.55 -19.72 -5.01
N GLN A 76 -2.42 -20.11 -5.93
CA GLN A 76 -2.62 -19.46 -7.22
C GLN A 76 -4.11 -19.44 -7.55
N LYS A 77 -4.63 -18.24 -7.85
CA LYS A 77 -6.01 -18.05 -8.34
C LYS A 77 -6.10 -16.76 -9.15
N ARG A 78 -6.60 -16.82 -10.38
CA ARG A 78 -6.80 -15.64 -11.22
C ARG A 78 -7.69 -14.62 -10.53
N GLY A 79 -7.35 -13.35 -10.69
CA GLY A 79 -8.04 -12.24 -10.03
C GLY A 79 -7.65 -12.03 -8.57
N PHE A 80 -6.74 -12.82 -8.01
CA PHE A 80 -6.26 -12.66 -6.63
C PHE A 80 -4.73 -12.74 -6.54
N TRP A 81 -4.17 -12.00 -5.59
CA TRP A 81 -2.86 -12.29 -5.01
C TRP A 81 -3.02 -12.72 -3.55
N PHE A 82 -2.00 -13.36 -2.98
CA PHE A 82 -2.07 -13.92 -1.64
C PHE A 82 -0.99 -13.31 -0.74
N THR A 83 -1.31 -13.14 0.54
CA THR A 83 -0.37 -12.75 1.59
C THR A 83 -0.44 -13.71 2.79
N PRO A 84 0.71 -14.27 3.23
CA PRO A 84 1.95 -14.33 2.46
C PRO A 84 1.72 -15.03 1.11
N ASP A 85 2.61 -14.87 0.15
CA ASP A 85 2.50 -15.50 -1.18
C ASP A 85 3.07 -16.93 -1.18
N ILE A 86 3.93 -17.26 -0.22
CA ILE A 86 4.49 -18.59 0.02
C ILE A 86 4.61 -18.86 1.52
N PHE A 87 4.37 -20.10 1.94
CA PHE A 87 4.78 -20.60 3.25
C PHE A 87 5.87 -21.65 3.11
N ASP A 88 6.90 -21.56 3.96
CA ASP A 88 7.86 -22.64 4.21
C ASP A 88 7.53 -23.32 5.55
N PHE A 89 7.27 -24.62 5.50
CA PHE A 89 6.90 -25.45 6.63
C PHE A 89 8.18 -26.10 7.21
N ASN A 90 8.93 -25.33 7.99
CA ASN A 90 10.06 -25.84 8.76
C ASN A 90 9.67 -26.19 10.22
N SER A 91 10.43 -27.11 10.81
CA SER A 91 10.14 -28.04 11.93
C SER A 91 9.77 -27.46 13.30
N PHE A 92 9.41 -26.18 13.41
CA PHE A 92 9.02 -25.55 14.68
C PHE A 92 7.51 -25.26 14.80
N LYS A 93 6.70 -25.41 13.73
CA LYS A 93 5.22 -25.30 13.77
C LYS A 93 4.54 -26.11 12.66
N ALA A 94 4.75 -27.43 12.61
CA ALA A 94 4.08 -28.31 11.64
C ALA A 94 2.57 -28.44 11.93
N ASP A 95 2.15 -28.27 13.19
CA ASP A 95 0.78 -28.57 13.63
C ASP A 95 -0.21 -27.40 13.47
N SER A 96 0.23 -26.23 13.02
CA SER A 96 -0.64 -25.07 12.81
C SER A 96 -1.10 -24.96 11.35
N ILE A 97 -2.42 -24.82 11.12
CA ILE A 97 -2.95 -24.47 9.79
C ILE A 97 -2.36 -23.14 9.35
N LYS A 98 -1.77 -23.10 8.17
CA LYS A 98 -1.28 -21.86 7.55
C LYS A 98 -2.40 -21.20 6.77
N VAL A 99 -2.59 -19.89 6.96
CA VAL A 99 -3.66 -19.15 6.30
C VAL A 99 -3.05 -18.19 5.27
N PHE A 100 -3.44 -18.36 4.01
CA PHE A 100 -3.13 -17.45 2.91
C PHE A 100 -4.29 -16.47 2.74
N SER A 101 -4.07 -15.19 3.03
CA SER A 101 -5.10 -14.15 2.83
C SER A 101 -5.10 -13.70 1.37
N ALA A 102 -6.21 -13.92 0.67
CA ALA A 102 -6.40 -13.52 -0.71
C ALA A 102 -6.89 -12.07 -0.82
N VAL A 103 -6.30 -11.33 -1.75
CA VAL A 103 -6.66 -9.95 -2.08
C VAL A 103 -6.99 -9.88 -3.55
N LYS A 104 -8.16 -9.32 -3.90
CA LYS A 104 -8.59 -9.20 -5.28
C LYS A 104 -7.76 -8.15 -6.02
N TYR A 105 -7.29 -8.46 -7.22
CA TYR A 105 -6.63 -7.49 -8.09
C TYR A 105 -7.62 -6.40 -8.54
N GLU A 106 -7.12 -5.17 -8.67
CA GLU A 106 -7.79 -4.14 -9.44
C GLU A 106 -7.47 -4.30 -10.95
N ILE A 107 -8.36 -3.85 -11.83
CA ILE A 107 -8.15 -3.90 -13.29
C ILE A 107 -6.86 -3.19 -13.72
N LYS A 108 -6.41 -2.17 -12.99
CA LYS A 108 -5.16 -1.45 -13.30
C LYS A 108 -3.89 -2.19 -12.86
N ASP A 109 -4.00 -3.19 -11.98
CA ASP A 109 -2.82 -3.89 -11.46
C ASP A 109 -2.15 -4.70 -12.56
N LYS A 110 -0.81 -4.58 -12.65
CA LYS A 110 0.02 -5.15 -13.73
C LYS A 110 -0.46 -4.79 -15.16
N LEU A 111 -1.21 -3.70 -15.32
CA LEU A 111 -1.49 -3.12 -16.64
C LEU A 111 -0.21 -2.49 -17.18
N ASN A 112 0.37 -3.10 -18.22
CA ASN A 112 1.64 -2.66 -18.79
C ASN A 112 1.45 -1.60 -19.86
N ILE A 113 0.46 -1.76 -20.75
CA ILE A 113 0.16 -0.81 -21.83
C ILE A 113 -1.32 -0.54 -21.85
N PHE A 114 -1.71 0.74 -21.91
CA PHE A 114 -3.06 1.13 -22.33
C PHE A 114 -3.03 2.30 -23.31
N LEU A 115 -3.66 2.09 -24.46
CA LEU A 115 -3.88 3.08 -25.50
C LEU A 115 -5.38 3.27 -25.74
N PRO A 116 -5.98 4.42 -25.37
CA PRO A 116 -7.37 4.69 -25.69
C PRO A 116 -7.59 4.81 -27.21
N LEU A 117 -6.53 5.15 -27.96
CA LEU A 117 -6.51 5.28 -29.41
C LEU A 117 -7.48 6.36 -29.96
N ASN A 118 -7.72 7.41 -29.17
CA ASN A 118 -8.50 8.59 -29.57
C ASN A 118 -7.62 9.76 -30.08
N LYS A 119 -6.33 9.74 -29.76
CA LYS A 119 -5.30 10.66 -30.23
C LYS A 119 -3.94 9.97 -30.13
N LYS A 120 -2.88 10.58 -30.69
CA LYS A 120 -1.50 10.16 -30.38
C LYS A 120 -1.27 10.47 -28.90
N THR A 121 -1.01 9.44 -28.10
CA THR A 121 -0.73 9.56 -26.67
C THR A 121 0.54 8.79 -26.34
N ASN A 122 1.35 9.33 -25.43
CA ASN A 122 2.25 8.48 -24.65
C ASN A 122 1.36 7.64 -23.74
N ALA A 123 1.45 6.31 -23.84
CA ALA A 123 0.52 5.43 -23.14
C ALA A 123 0.69 5.54 -21.62
N PHE A 124 -0.29 5.01 -20.88
CA PHE A 124 -0.16 4.80 -19.45
C PHE A 124 0.83 3.64 -19.22
N THR A 125 2.12 3.95 -19.09
CA THR A 125 3.17 2.95 -18.79
C THR A 125 4.06 3.42 -17.64
N ASN A 126 4.49 2.47 -16.81
CA ASN A 126 5.52 2.69 -15.79
C ASN A 126 6.93 2.88 -16.38
N SER A 127 7.06 2.87 -17.71
CA SER A 127 8.32 3.05 -18.44
C SER A 127 8.27 4.30 -19.31
N ASN A 128 9.41 4.99 -19.45
CA ASN A 128 9.63 6.12 -20.37
C ASN A 128 9.65 5.66 -21.85
N ALA A 129 8.81 4.69 -22.24
CA ALA A 129 8.81 4.10 -23.57
C ALA A 129 8.39 5.14 -24.63
N GLU A 130 9.12 5.20 -25.73
CA GLU A 130 8.81 6.04 -26.87
C GLU A 130 7.84 5.30 -27.81
N TYR A 131 6.81 6.01 -28.28
CA TYR A 131 5.76 5.47 -29.14
C TYR A 131 5.89 6.03 -30.56
N ILE A 132 6.09 5.15 -31.54
CA ILE A 132 6.20 5.55 -32.94
C ILE A 132 4.90 5.17 -33.66
N TYR A 133 4.08 6.17 -33.99
CA TYR A 133 2.86 6.00 -34.78
C TYR A 133 3.16 6.15 -36.27
N LYS A 134 3.02 5.08 -37.05
CA LYS A 134 3.22 5.08 -38.51
C LYS A 134 1.89 4.91 -39.23
N HIS A 135 1.57 5.84 -40.12
CA HIS A 135 0.37 5.83 -40.96
C HIS A 135 -0.95 5.56 -40.22
N ILE A 136 -1.05 5.99 -38.95
CA ILE A 136 -2.28 5.92 -38.16
C ILE A 136 -3.08 7.21 -38.36
N ALA A 137 -4.34 7.08 -38.75
CA ALA A 137 -5.31 8.17 -38.75
C ALA A 137 -6.26 8.04 -37.55
N PHE A 138 -6.79 9.15 -37.06
CA PHE A 138 -7.84 9.15 -36.02
C PHE A 138 -9.14 9.66 -36.63
N VAL A 139 -10.21 8.88 -36.51
CA VAL A 139 -11.52 9.16 -37.12
C VAL A 139 -12.61 9.16 -36.05
N ASN A 140 -13.72 9.87 -36.32
CA ASN A 140 -14.89 9.83 -35.45
C ASN A 140 -15.77 8.64 -35.84
N ASP A 141 -16.06 7.76 -34.89
CA ASP A 141 -17.03 6.67 -34.97
C ASP A 141 -18.24 6.99 -34.10
N SER A 142 -19.43 6.60 -34.56
CA SER A 142 -20.70 6.93 -33.91
C SER A 142 -20.90 6.27 -32.55
N LYS A 143 -20.22 5.14 -32.26
CA LYS A 143 -20.40 4.37 -31.02
C LYS A 143 -19.31 4.67 -30.00
N LEU A 144 -18.05 4.68 -30.43
CA LEU A 144 -16.89 4.80 -29.53
C LEU A 144 -16.20 6.17 -29.58
N GLY A 145 -16.76 7.13 -30.31
CA GLY A 145 -16.19 8.46 -30.47
C GLY A 145 -14.92 8.41 -31.32
N LYS A 146 -13.87 9.10 -30.90
CA LYS A 146 -12.63 9.19 -31.68
C LYS A 146 -11.79 7.92 -31.52
N VAL A 147 -11.43 7.27 -32.63
CA VAL A 147 -10.76 5.95 -32.68
C VAL A 147 -9.62 5.93 -33.71
N ALA A 148 -8.71 4.97 -33.61
CA ALA A 148 -7.61 4.81 -34.57
C ALA A 148 -8.03 3.96 -35.77
N SER A 149 -7.64 4.38 -36.97
CA SER A 149 -7.85 3.68 -38.23
C SER A 149 -6.53 3.13 -38.76
N PHE A 150 -6.52 1.82 -39.03
CA PHE A 150 -5.40 1.09 -39.61
C PHE A 150 -5.70 0.74 -41.08
N ASN A 151 -4.74 0.98 -41.97
CA ASN A 151 -4.92 0.91 -43.42
C ASN A 151 -4.79 -0.52 -44.00
N GLY A 152 -4.25 -1.48 -43.24
CA GLY A 152 -4.01 -2.86 -43.69
C GLY A 152 -2.74 -3.07 -44.50
N THR A 153 -1.85 -2.07 -44.63
CA THR A 153 -0.62 -2.19 -45.42
C THR A 153 0.62 -1.67 -44.70
N SER A 154 0.50 -0.56 -43.98
CA SER A 154 1.67 0.14 -43.39
C SER A 154 1.36 0.87 -42.08
N SER A 155 0.12 0.77 -41.58
CA SER A 155 -0.29 1.34 -40.29
C SER A 155 0.18 0.48 -39.14
N TYR A 156 0.97 1.04 -38.22
CA TYR A 156 1.31 0.37 -36.96
C TYR A 156 1.70 1.39 -35.87
N ILE A 157 1.70 0.92 -34.63
CA ILE A 157 2.28 1.63 -33.49
C ILE A 157 3.40 0.76 -32.95
N ASP A 158 4.62 1.27 -32.95
CA ASP A 158 5.79 0.59 -32.40
C ASP A 158 6.10 1.13 -31.02
N LEU A 159 6.14 0.21 -30.06
CA LEU A 159 6.47 0.44 -28.68
C LEU A 159 7.81 -0.23 -28.41
N ARG A 160 8.85 0.60 -28.32
CA ARG A 160 10.17 0.16 -27.88
C ARG A 160 10.15 0.05 -26.36
N SER A 161 9.74 -1.09 -25.83
CA SER A 161 9.80 -1.36 -24.40
C SER A 161 11.27 -1.42 -23.95
N GLY A 162 11.55 -0.94 -22.74
CA GLY A 162 12.83 -1.19 -22.07
C GLY A 162 13.07 -2.69 -21.91
N LYS A 163 14.32 -3.07 -21.61
CA LYS A 163 14.68 -4.45 -21.25
C LYS A 163 13.76 -4.92 -20.08
N ASP A 164 13.44 -6.21 -20.05
CA ASP A 164 12.81 -6.91 -18.90
C ASP A 164 11.29 -7.14 -18.91
N ASP A 165 10.64 -7.23 -20.07
CA ASP A 165 9.27 -7.78 -20.13
C ASP A 165 9.28 -9.30 -19.86
N ILE A 166 8.92 -9.68 -18.63
CA ILE A 166 8.71 -11.09 -18.23
C ILE A 166 7.25 -11.47 -18.49
N PHE A 167 7.03 -12.44 -19.38
CA PHE A 167 5.69 -12.96 -19.67
C PHE A 167 5.57 -14.42 -19.25
N GLU A 168 5.24 -14.67 -17.99
CA GLU A 168 4.77 -16.00 -17.54
C GLU A 168 3.26 -16.14 -17.74
N GLU A 169 2.56 -15.01 -17.70
CA GLU A 169 1.14 -14.83 -17.99
C GLU A 169 0.94 -13.45 -18.62
N LEU A 170 -0.08 -13.30 -19.46
CA LEU A 170 -0.46 -11.99 -20.00
C LEU A 170 -1.92 -11.94 -20.41
N THR A 171 -2.43 -10.72 -20.56
CA THR A 171 -3.73 -10.47 -21.19
C THR A 171 -3.59 -9.37 -22.23
N ILE A 172 -4.13 -9.58 -23.42
CA ILE A 172 -4.27 -8.57 -24.46
C ILE A 172 -5.76 -8.33 -24.67
N SER A 173 -6.18 -7.07 -24.70
CA SER A 173 -7.56 -6.68 -25.04
C SER A 173 -7.59 -5.51 -26.01
N ALA A 174 -8.60 -5.47 -26.87
CA ALA A 174 -8.93 -4.31 -27.68
C ALA A 174 -10.41 -4.33 -28.08
N TRP A 175 -10.97 -3.14 -28.32
CA TRP A 175 -12.14 -3.01 -29.20
C TRP A 175 -11.66 -2.96 -30.64
N ILE A 176 -12.25 -3.78 -31.52
CA ILE A 176 -11.92 -3.81 -32.94
C ILE A 176 -13.18 -3.76 -33.82
N LYS A 177 -13.06 -3.11 -34.99
CA LYS A 177 -14.08 -3.07 -36.05
C LYS A 177 -13.38 -3.33 -37.39
N PRO A 178 -13.16 -4.60 -37.75
CA PRO A 178 -12.37 -4.96 -38.93
C PRO A 178 -13.12 -4.61 -40.22
N LYS A 179 -12.43 -4.03 -41.21
CA LYS A 179 -12.98 -3.78 -42.56
C LYS A 179 -12.99 -5.05 -43.43
N SER A 180 -12.17 -6.03 -43.06
CA SER A 180 -12.16 -7.37 -43.63
C SER A 180 -11.89 -8.35 -42.50
N VAL A 181 -12.48 -9.53 -42.54
CA VAL A 181 -12.12 -10.64 -41.66
C VAL A 181 -11.39 -11.74 -42.41
N ALA A 182 -11.33 -11.66 -43.74
CA ALA A 182 -10.63 -12.61 -44.59
C ALA A 182 -9.11 -12.46 -44.43
N GLY A 183 -8.42 -13.59 -44.31
CA GLY A 183 -6.96 -13.64 -44.17
C GLY A 183 -6.47 -13.23 -42.79
N ILE A 184 -5.15 -13.35 -42.59
CA ILE A 184 -4.51 -13.09 -41.29
C ILE A 184 -4.28 -11.59 -41.09
N GLN A 185 -4.66 -11.08 -39.93
CA GLN A 185 -4.45 -9.68 -39.54
C GLN A 185 -4.00 -9.60 -38.08
N SER A 186 -2.79 -9.09 -37.84
CA SER A 186 -2.22 -8.97 -36.49
C SER A 186 -2.79 -7.76 -35.75
N ILE A 187 -3.37 -8.01 -34.58
CA ILE A 187 -3.77 -6.96 -33.63
C ILE A 187 -2.54 -6.47 -32.89
N VAL A 188 -1.66 -7.38 -32.47
CA VAL A 188 -0.37 -7.06 -31.86
C VAL A 188 0.63 -8.21 -32.02
N GLY A 189 1.91 -7.88 -32.18
CA GLY A 189 3.01 -8.85 -32.15
C GLY A 189 4.21 -8.38 -31.33
N LYS A 190 4.91 -9.30 -30.69
CA LYS A 190 6.18 -9.04 -30.00
C LYS A 190 7.26 -10.00 -30.51
N GLY A 191 8.06 -9.53 -31.47
CA GLY A 191 9.10 -10.34 -32.11
C GLY A 191 8.60 -11.73 -32.55
N LYS A 192 9.37 -12.77 -32.24
CA LYS A 192 8.98 -14.18 -32.44
C LYS A 192 8.30 -14.81 -31.22
N VAL A 193 8.01 -14.03 -30.17
CA VAL A 193 7.51 -14.55 -28.89
C VAL A 193 6.02 -14.79 -28.96
N PHE A 194 5.24 -13.81 -29.41
CA PHE A 194 3.82 -14.01 -29.65
C PHE A 194 3.27 -13.06 -30.70
N SER A 195 2.11 -13.41 -31.26
CA SER A 195 1.27 -12.49 -32.02
C SER A 195 -0.20 -12.86 -31.83
N ALA A 196 -1.01 -11.88 -31.44
CA ALA A 196 -2.46 -11.99 -31.32
C ALA A 196 -3.09 -11.41 -32.59
N LYS A 197 -3.92 -12.21 -33.27
CA LYS A 197 -4.40 -11.95 -34.62
C LYS A 197 -5.86 -12.36 -34.79
N ILE A 198 -6.43 -11.96 -35.91
CA ILE A 198 -7.68 -12.54 -36.42
C ILE A 198 -7.40 -13.28 -37.73
N PHE A 199 -8.10 -14.39 -37.97
CA PHE A 199 -8.06 -15.13 -39.23
C PHE A 199 -9.45 -15.68 -39.56
N ASP A 200 -10.03 -15.23 -40.67
CA ASP A 200 -11.36 -15.62 -41.13
C ASP A 200 -12.42 -15.51 -40.02
N GLY A 201 -12.34 -14.42 -39.25
CA GLY A 201 -13.23 -14.12 -38.12
C GLY A 201 -12.88 -14.81 -36.81
N ASN A 202 -11.95 -15.78 -36.79
CA ASN A 202 -11.51 -16.44 -35.56
C ASN A 202 -10.41 -15.64 -34.87
N LEU A 203 -10.33 -15.75 -33.55
CA LEU A 203 -9.20 -15.26 -32.78
C LEU A 203 -8.05 -16.25 -32.90
N ILE A 204 -6.86 -15.75 -33.25
CA ILE A 204 -5.63 -16.53 -33.38
C ILE A 204 -4.57 -16.00 -32.43
N PHE A 205 -3.82 -16.91 -31.80
CA PHE A 205 -2.62 -16.55 -31.05
C PHE A 205 -1.45 -17.43 -31.48
N THR A 206 -0.31 -16.82 -31.77
CA THR A 206 0.93 -17.51 -32.13
C THR A 206 1.84 -17.60 -30.92
N THR A 207 2.46 -18.76 -30.68
CA THR A 207 3.53 -18.96 -29.69
C THR A 207 4.77 -19.57 -30.36
N PRO A 208 5.94 -19.63 -29.70
CA PRO A 208 7.12 -20.26 -30.28
C PRO A 208 6.86 -21.73 -30.62
N SER A 209 7.41 -22.23 -31.72
CA SER A 209 7.27 -23.63 -32.18
C SER A 209 5.86 -24.08 -32.60
N ILE A 210 4.79 -23.37 -32.21
CA ILE A 210 3.41 -23.63 -32.65
C ILE A 210 2.88 -22.37 -33.33
N LYS A 211 2.73 -22.44 -34.67
CA LYS A 211 2.43 -21.26 -35.48
C LYS A 211 1.13 -20.58 -35.05
N ASP A 212 0.00 -21.26 -34.99
CA ASP A 212 -1.30 -20.61 -34.74
C ASP A 212 -2.24 -21.47 -33.89
N HIS A 213 -2.71 -20.90 -32.77
CA HIS A 213 -3.79 -21.43 -31.93
C HIS A 213 -5.08 -20.70 -32.29
N SER A 214 -6.12 -21.42 -32.72
CA SER A 214 -7.37 -20.81 -33.22
C SER A 214 -8.54 -21.07 -32.30
N SER A 215 -9.32 -20.03 -31.97
CA SER A 215 -10.48 -20.14 -31.08
C SER A 215 -11.55 -21.13 -31.56
N LYS A 216 -11.64 -21.40 -32.87
CA LYS A 216 -12.65 -22.29 -33.51
C LYS A 216 -14.09 -22.06 -33.00
N SER A 217 -14.43 -20.82 -32.70
CA SER A 217 -15.67 -20.40 -32.03
C SER A 217 -15.99 -18.95 -32.40
N GLU A 218 -17.18 -18.48 -32.00
CA GLU A 218 -17.84 -17.20 -32.37
C GLU A 218 -17.03 -16.22 -33.24
N SER A 219 -17.47 -16.08 -34.50
CA SER A 219 -16.77 -15.30 -35.50
C SER A 219 -16.97 -13.79 -35.32
N ILE A 220 -15.85 -13.07 -35.30
CA ILE A 220 -15.83 -11.62 -35.47
C ILE A 220 -16.41 -11.29 -36.84
N THR A 221 -17.34 -10.33 -36.85
CA THR A 221 -18.02 -9.93 -38.08
C THR A 221 -17.40 -8.66 -38.66
N LYS A 222 -17.28 -8.61 -39.98
CA LYS A 222 -16.84 -7.43 -40.72
C LYS A 222 -17.72 -6.21 -40.37
N ASN A 223 -17.08 -5.06 -40.16
CA ASN A 223 -17.69 -3.76 -39.86
C ASN A 223 -18.52 -3.70 -38.56
N VAL A 224 -18.40 -4.69 -37.67
CA VAL A 224 -19.07 -4.71 -36.36
C VAL A 224 -18.02 -4.52 -35.26
N TRP A 225 -18.34 -3.72 -34.24
CA TRP A 225 -17.50 -3.58 -33.07
C TRP A 225 -17.58 -4.84 -32.21
N SER A 226 -16.43 -5.48 -31.98
CA SER A 226 -16.28 -6.57 -31.03
C SER A 226 -15.17 -6.22 -30.03
N HIS A 227 -15.40 -6.52 -28.77
CA HIS A 227 -14.33 -6.52 -27.76
C HIS A 227 -13.68 -7.90 -27.77
N ILE A 228 -12.37 -7.96 -27.94
CA ILE A 228 -11.62 -9.21 -27.99
C ILE A 228 -10.64 -9.25 -26.82
N ALA A 229 -10.40 -10.44 -26.27
CA ALA A 229 -9.29 -10.64 -25.38
C ALA A 229 -8.61 -12.01 -25.57
N TYR A 230 -7.30 -12.02 -25.37
CA TYR A 230 -6.44 -13.20 -25.36
C TYR A 230 -5.76 -13.26 -24.00
N VAL A 231 -6.01 -14.32 -23.24
CA VAL A 231 -5.46 -14.50 -21.90
C VAL A 231 -4.52 -15.71 -21.93
N TYR A 232 -3.22 -15.46 -21.88
CA TYR A 232 -2.21 -16.51 -21.79
C TYR A 232 -1.96 -16.85 -20.31
N LEU A 233 -2.18 -18.12 -19.97
CA LEU A 233 -2.18 -18.64 -18.61
C LEU A 233 -0.81 -19.26 -18.23
N PRO A 234 -0.44 -19.27 -16.95
CA PRO A 234 0.82 -19.85 -16.48
C PRO A 234 1.02 -21.34 -16.81
N ASN A 235 -0.07 -22.08 -17.07
CA ASN A 235 -0.05 -23.50 -17.44
C ASN A 235 0.06 -23.72 -18.96
N ASN A 236 0.50 -22.70 -19.70
CA ASN A 236 0.59 -22.64 -21.17
C ASN A 236 -0.76 -22.96 -21.82
N GLU A 237 -1.83 -22.34 -21.35
CA GLU A 237 -3.13 -22.32 -22.00
C GLU A 237 -3.48 -20.91 -22.45
N ILE A 238 -4.33 -20.82 -23.47
CA ILE A 238 -4.84 -19.55 -23.98
C ILE A 238 -6.35 -19.60 -23.90
N ASP A 239 -6.92 -18.71 -23.09
CA ASP A 239 -8.34 -18.44 -23.12
C ASP A 239 -8.62 -17.31 -24.11
N PHE A 240 -9.58 -17.53 -25.01
CA PHE A 240 -10.06 -16.55 -25.97
C PHE A 240 -11.40 -15.99 -25.51
N TYR A 241 -11.61 -14.68 -25.66
CA TYR A 241 -12.85 -14.02 -25.28
C TYR A 241 -13.35 -13.09 -26.38
N VAL A 242 -14.68 -13.08 -26.57
CA VAL A 242 -15.39 -12.14 -27.42
C VAL A 242 -16.52 -11.53 -26.59
N ASN A 243 -16.62 -10.19 -26.60
CA ASN A 243 -17.64 -9.41 -25.91
C ASN A 243 -17.83 -9.79 -24.43
N GLY A 244 -16.71 -10.05 -23.74
CA GLY A 244 -16.68 -10.38 -22.31
C GLY A 244 -16.91 -11.86 -21.99
N ASN A 245 -17.26 -12.70 -22.97
CA ASN A 245 -17.51 -14.12 -22.77
C ASN A 245 -16.34 -14.96 -23.27
N LYS A 246 -15.98 -16.01 -22.52
CA LYS A 246 -14.96 -16.98 -22.93
C LYS A 246 -15.51 -17.86 -24.04
N VAL A 247 -14.82 -17.93 -25.18
CA VAL A 247 -15.24 -18.70 -26.35
C VAL A 247 -14.49 -20.03 -26.48
N SER A 248 -13.23 -20.10 -26.03
CA SER A 248 -12.46 -21.35 -26.00
C SER A 248 -11.24 -21.27 -25.07
N THR A 249 -10.69 -22.44 -24.74
CA THR A 249 -9.40 -22.63 -24.05
C THR A 249 -8.55 -23.60 -24.86
N ILE A 250 -7.28 -23.28 -25.13
CA ILE A 250 -6.39 -24.09 -25.97
C ILE A 250 -5.01 -24.22 -25.34
N LYS A 251 -4.40 -25.40 -25.42
CA LYS A 251 -3.01 -25.64 -25.02
C LYS A 251 -2.04 -24.95 -25.98
N ALA A 252 -1.04 -24.29 -25.42
CA ALA A 252 0.01 -23.59 -26.11
C ALA A 252 1.39 -24.00 -25.63
N SER A 253 2.43 -23.50 -26.30
CA SER A 253 3.81 -23.59 -25.86
C SER A 253 4.18 -22.38 -25.00
N GLY A 254 5.23 -22.56 -24.18
CA GLY A 254 5.83 -21.48 -23.40
C GLY A 254 6.25 -20.28 -24.27
N ILE A 255 6.01 -19.08 -23.76
CA ILE A 255 6.53 -17.84 -24.34
C ILE A 255 7.78 -17.39 -23.57
N ASN A 256 8.83 -16.98 -24.29
CA ASN A 256 10.11 -16.58 -23.70
C ASN A 256 10.25 -15.07 -23.57
N GLN A 257 11.13 -14.62 -22.68
CA GLN A 257 11.47 -13.21 -22.55
C GLN A 257 12.14 -12.67 -23.83
N THR A 258 11.89 -11.42 -24.17
CA THR A 258 12.57 -10.74 -25.28
C THR A 258 12.61 -9.23 -25.09
N ASN A 259 13.64 -8.60 -25.66
CA ASN A 259 13.79 -7.16 -25.74
C ASN A 259 13.24 -6.56 -27.06
N HIS A 260 12.59 -7.36 -27.90
CA HIS A 260 11.96 -6.85 -29.12
C HIS A 260 10.76 -5.95 -28.82
N SER A 261 10.55 -4.96 -29.70
CA SER A 261 9.40 -4.06 -29.65
C SER A 261 8.07 -4.79 -29.74
N ILE A 262 7.05 -4.14 -29.19
CA ILE A 262 5.65 -4.50 -29.41
C ILE A 262 5.12 -3.67 -30.59
N LEU A 263 4.59 -4.35 -31.60
CA LEU A 263 3.96 -3.75 -32.77
C LEU A 263 2.45 -3.92 -32.68
N ILE A 264 1.70 -2.83 -32.56
CA ILE A 264 0.23 -2.82 -32.53
C ILE A 264 -0.30 -2.52 -33.93
N GLY A 265 -1.25 -3.33 -34.41
CA GLY A 265 -1.80 -3.30 -35.76
C GLY A 265 -0.92 -3.96 -36.82
N SER A 266 0.19 -4.61 -36.42
CA SER A 266 1.09 -5.34 -37.30
C SER A 266 1.89 -6.38 -36.52
N ASN A 267 2.81 -7.06 -37.17
CA ASN A 267 3.83 -7.92 -36.58
C ASN A 267 5.06 -8.01 -37.51
N ILE A 268 6.07 -8.78 -37.10
CA ILE A 268 7.32 -8.92 -37.85
C ILE A 268 7.18 -9.72 -39.17
N TRP A 269 6.00 -10.29 -39.45
CA TRP A 269 5.71 -11.04 -40.68
C TRP A 269 4.90 -10.24 -41.70
N GLY A 270 4.57 -8.98 -41.41
CA GLY A 270 3.82 -8.10 -42.32
C GLY A 270 2.31 -8.36 -42.35
N GLU A 271 1.76 -9.04 -41.34
CA GLU A 271 0.33 -9.31 -41.22
C GLU A 271 -0.40 -8.08 -40.65
N ASN A 272 -0.70 -7.09 -41.49
CA ASN A 272 -1.22 -5.79 -41.03
C ASN A 272 -2.73 -5.81 -40.78
N TYR A 273 -3.17 -5.14 -39.70
CA TYR A 273 -4.60 -4.97 -39.40
C TYR A 273 -5.26 -3.91 -40.29
N LYS A 274 -6.46 -4.21 -40.78
CA LYS A 274 -7.29 -3.27 -41.57
C LYS A 274 -8.63 -3.03 -40.88
N GLY A 275 -8.77 -1.91 -40.18
CA GLY A 275 -10.00 -1.62 -39.44
C GLY A 275 -9.87 -0.45 -38.48
N LEU A 276 -10.89 -0.28 -37.64
CA LEU A 276 -10.83 0.64 -36.51
C LEU A 276 -10.48 -0.12 -35.23
N MET A 277 -9.69 0.50 -34.35
CA MET A 277 -9.32 -0.04 -33.05
C MET A 277 -9.45 1.04 -31.97
N SER A 278 -9.90 0.66 -30.79
CA SER A 278 -10.00 1.51 -29.61
C SER A 278 -9.62 0.76 -28.34
N ASN A 279 -9.16 1.48 -27.32
CA ASN A 279 -8.90 0.94 -25.98
C ASN A 279 -8.04 -0.34 -26.00
N PHE A 280 -6.92 -0.31 -26.73
CA PHE A 280 -5.96 -1.41 -26.72
C PHE A 280 -5.27 -1.46 -25.34
N ALA A 281 -5.16 -2.65 -24.78
CA ALA A 281 -4.58 -2.87 -23.47
C ALA A 281 -3.76 -4.17 -23.42
N LEU A 282 -2.67 -4.15 -22.66
CA LEU A 282 -1.84 -5.30 -22.38
C LEU A 282 -1.48 -5.34 -20.89
N TRP A 283 -1.79 -6.45 -20.23
CA TRP A 283 -1.42 -6.73 -18.85
C TRP A 283 -0.33 -7.80 -18.77
N GLN A 284 0.56 -7.69 -17.78
CA GLN A 284 1.51 -8.74 -17.37
C GLN A 284 0.89 -9.69 -16.34
N ARG A 285 -0.40 -10.01 -16.52
CA ARG A 285 -1.14 -11.01 -15.75
C ARG A 285 -2.28 -11.61 -16.54
N ALA A 286 -2.71 -12.82 -16.18
CA ALA A 286 -3.94 -13.40 -16.70
C ALA A 286 -5.16 -12.82 -15.97
N LEU A 287 -5.96 -12.00 -16.65
CA LEU A 287 -7.24 -11.53 -16.13
C LEU A 287 -8.20 -12.72 -15.97
N SER A 288 -9.01 -12.68 -14.91
CA SER A 288 -10.11 -13.62 -14.68
C SER A 288 -11.32 -13.33 -15.59
N ASP A 289 -12.21 -14.31 -15.74
CA ASP A 289 -13.45 -14.20 -16.53
C ASP A 289 -14.28 -12.97 -16.10
N ASP A 290 -14.39 -12.71 -14.79
CA ASP A 290 -15.07 -11.53 -14.23
C ASP A 290 -14.39 -10.22 -14.59
N GLU A 291 -13.05 -10.18 -14.55
CA GLU A 291 -12.27 -9.00 -14.91
C GLU A 291 -12.38 -8.70 -16.41
N ILE A 292 -12.36 -9.71 -17.27
CA ILE A 292 -12.60 -9.55 -18.71
C ILE A 292 -14.00 -9.00 -18.97
N LYS A 293 -15.01 -9.53 -18.28
CA LYS A 293 -16.38 -9.02 -18.37
C LYS A 293 -16.49 -7.58 -17.87
N GLN A 294 -15.75 -7.23 -16.82
CA GLN A 294 -15.66 -5.86 -16.32
C GLN A 294 -15.02 -4.93 -17.36
N VAL A 295 -13.89 -5.32 -17.97
CA VAL A 295 -13.23 -4.53 -19.02
C VAL A 295 -14.16 -4.32 -20.22
N TYR A 296 -14.92 -5.34 -20.62
CA TYR A 296 -15.91 -5.23 -21.69
C TYR A 296 -17.05 -4.25 -21.37
N THR A 297 -17.66 -4.40 -20.19
CA THR A 297 -18.89 -3.65 -19.83
C THR A 297 -18.61 -2.23 -19.35
N SER A 298 -17.55 -2.06 -18.56
CA SER A 298 -17.24 -0.82 -17.84
C SER A 298 -16.01 -0.10 -18.41
N GLY A 299 -15.31 -0.71 -19.35
CA GLY A 299 -14.04 -0.21 -19.85
C GLY A 299 -12.92 -0.33 -18.81
N ILE A 300 -11.78 0.26 -19.15
CA ILE A 300 -10.65 0.37 -18.21
C ILE A 300 -10.79 1.74 -17.53
N PRO A 301 -10.85 1.81 -16.19
CA PRO A 301 -11.07 3.07 -15.49
C PRO A 301 -9.81 3.93 -15.53
N ILE A 302 -9.78 4.90 -16.44
CA ILE A 302 -8.60 5.73 -16.68
C ILE A 302 -9.03 7.20 -16.71
N VAL A 303 -8.29 8.03 -15.98
CA VAL A 303 -8.65 9.43 -15.80
C VAL A 303 -8.26 10.22 -17.06
N ASN A 304 -9.25 10.54 -17.89
CA ASN A 304 -9.07 11.42 -19.05
C ASN A 304 -8.87 12.88 -18.58
N ASN A 305 -7.71 13.47 -18.89
CA ASN A 305 -7.43 14.90 -18.73
C ASN A 305 -7.75 15.64 -20.04
N ASP A 306 -8.93 16.24 -20.18
CA ASP A 306 -9.20 17.22 -21.27
C ASP A 306 -9.37 18.64 -20.71
N SER A 307 -8.64 19.58 -21.33
CA SER A 307 -8.15 20.84 -20.78
C SER A 307 -9.12 22.03 -20.78
N ASN A 308 -10.37 21.84 -21.20
CA ASN A 308 -11.29 22.97 -21.44
C ASN A 308 -11.88 23.59 -20.17
N VAL A 309 -11.75 22.91 -19.03
CA VAL A 309 -12.27 23.35 -17.73
C VAL A 309 -11.44 24.51 -17.15
N LEU A 310 -10.15 24.61 -17.49
CA LEU A 310 -9.25 25.62 -16.95
C LEU A 310 -9.61 27.04 -17.42
N LEU A 311 -10.11 27.17 -18.66
CA LEU A 311 -10.44 28.46 -19.28
C LEU A 311 -11.71 29.08 -18.66
N ILE A 312 -12.67 28.24 -18.29
CA ILE A 312 -13.88 28.66 -17.56
C ILE A 312 -13.52 29.17 -16.16
N PHE A 313 -12.61 28.49 -15.46
CA PHE A 313 -12.17 28.93 -14.14
C PHE A 313 -11.36 30.23 -14.15
N ILE A 314 -10.60 30.49 -15.22
CA ILE A 314 -9.91 31.78 -15.40
C ILE A 314 -10.92 32.92 -15.59
N LEU A 315 -11.95 32.73 -16.42
CA LEU A 315 -13.00 33.73 -16.65
C LEU A 315 -13.80 34.05 -15.37
N ILE A 316 -14.14 33.01 -14.59
CA ILE A 316 -14.81 33.18 -13.29
C ILE A 316 -13.90 33.91 -12.31
N GLY A 317 -12.61 33.57 -12.27
CA GLY A 317 -11.61 34.22 -11.42
C GLY A 317 -11.48 35.72 -11.69
N VAL A 318 -11.43 36.12 -12.97
CA VAL A 318 -11.38 37.54 -13.37
C VAL A 318 -12.66 38.28 -12.94
N GLY A 319 -13.84 37.66 -13.11
CA GLY A 319 -15.11 38.24 -12.67
C GLY A 319 -15.17 38.49 -11.16
N VAL A 320 -14.69 37.54 -10.35
CA VAL A 320 -14.64 37.68 -8.88
C VAL A 320 -13.67 38.79 -8.47
N LEU A 321 -12.53 38.93 -9.16
CA LEU A 321 -11.51 39.94 -8.85
C LEU A 321 -12.02 41.37 -9.09
N LEU A 322 -12.79 41.58 -10.17
CA LEU A 322 -13.46 42.85 -10.45
C LEU A 322 -14.53 43.17 -9.38
N LEU A 323 -15.26 42.17 -8.93
CA LEU A 323 -16.29 42.32 -7.90
C LEU A 323 -15.67 42.67 -6.53
N VAL A 324 -14.55 42.06 -6.16
CA VAL A 324 -13.79 42.42 -4.95
C VAL A 324 -13.22 43.84 -5.04
N LEU A 325 -12.72 44.25 -6.21
CA LEU A 325 -12.18 45.60 -6.42
C LEU A 325 -13.25 46.69 -6.25
N THR A 326 -14.46 46.47 -6.79
CA THR A 326 -15.58 47.41 -6.63
C THR A 326 -16.07 47.52 -5.17
N LEU A 327 -16.11 46.40 -4.45
CA LEU A 327 -16.41 46.36 -3.01
C LEU A 327 -15.34 47.08 -2.19
N TYR A 328 -14.06 46.87 -2.49
CA TYR A 328 -12.95 47.53 -1.81
C TYR A 328 -13.01 49.06 -1.97
N LEU A 329 -13.26 49.57 -3.18
CA LEU A 329 -13.41 51.00 -3.43
C LEU A 329 -14.62 51.60 -2.69
N SER A 330 -15.72 50.84 -2.59
CA SER A 330 -16.94 51.25 -1.87
C SER A 330 -16.73 51.33 -0.35
N ILE A 331 -15.92 50.43 0.22
CA ILE A 331 -15.55 50.43 1.65
C ILE A 331 -14.58 51.57 1.96
N LYS A 332 -13.62 51.85 1.05
CA LYS A 332 -12.64 52.93 1.23
C LYS A 332 -13.31 54.32 1.23
N LYS A 333 -14.38 54.49 0.44
CA LYS A 333 -15.18 55.74 0.41
C LYS A 333 -15.99 55.98 1.70
N LYS A 334 -16.27 54.94 2.50
CA LYS A 334 -16.99 55.04 3.79
C LYS A 334 -16.09 55.26 5.01
N ARG A 335 -14.76 55.19 4.88
CA ARG A 335 -13.81 55.25 6.02
C ARG A 335 -13.12 56.60 6.27
N HIS A 336 -13.44 57.64 5.50
CA HIS A 336 -13.08 59.01 5.89
C HIS A 336 -14.18 59.59 6.78
N VAL A 337 -14.03 59.48 8.11
CA VAL A 337 -14.44 60.41 9.19
C VAL A 337 -14.44 59.64 10.53
N LYS A 338 -13.35 59.77 11.30
CA LYS A 338 -13.27 60.15 12.73
C LYS A 338 -11.90 59.75 13.32
N THR A 339 -11.23 60.76 13.85
CA THR A 339 -9.89 60.81 14.43
C THR A 339 -9.90 60.43 15.92
N LEU A 340 -8.79 59.90 16.48
CA LEU A 340 -7.96 60.53 17.54
C LEU A 340 -6.97 59.55 18.22
N ASN A 341 -5.71 60.02 18.26
CA ASN A 341 -4.65 59.90 19.26
C ASN A 341 -3.85 58.61 19.47
N SER A 342 -2.57 58.73 19.06
CA SER A 342 -1.41 57.95 19.47
C SER A 342 -0.59 58.73 20.50
N THR A 343 -0.22 58.10 21.62
CA THR A 343 1.00 58.45 22.35
C THR A 343 1.50 57.27 23.20
N ASN A 344 2.78 56.95 22.98
CA ASN A 344 3.81 56.39 23.87
C ASN A 344 3.43 55.38 24.97
N TYR A 345 4.00 54.16 24.87
CA TYR A 345 4.38 53.35 26.03
C TYR A 345 5.72 52.64 25.77
N GLU A 346 6.80 53.36 26.08
CA GLU A 346 8.04 52.79 26.62
C GLU A 346 8.07 53.24 28.09
N ALA A 347 7.95 52.29 29.02
CA ALA A 347 8.53 52.28 30.37
C ALA A 347 7.69 51.45 31.37
N LEU A 348 8.40 50.69 32.19
CA LEU A 348 8.00 50.11 33.48
C LEU A 348 7.03 48.91 33.46
N LYS A 349 7.61 47.70 33.55
CA LYS A 349 7.52 46.94 34.81
C LYS A 349 8.48 45.75 34.82
N ARG A 350 9.58 45.91 35.57
CA ARG A 350 10.01 44.86 36.50
C ARG A 350 9.05 44.92 37.68
N THR A 351 8.36 43.83 37.95
CA THR A 351 8.02 43.45 39.32
C THR A 351 7.89 41.94 39.35
N SER A 352 8.80 41.32 40.10
CA SER A 352 8.63 40.01 40.70
C SER A 352 7.20 39.83 41.21
N PHE A 353 6.61 38.64 41.08
CA PHE A 353 6.05 37.90 42.21
C PHE A 353 5.56 36.51 41.76
N GLU A 354 6.04 35.52 42.51
CA GLU A 354 5.40 34.25 42.87
C GLU A 354 5.06 33.20 41.78
N SER A 355 5.89 32.16 41.83
CA SER A 355 5.52 30.75 41.71
C SER A 355 4.11 30.49 42.25
N LYS A 356 3.16 30.32 41.34
CA LYS A 356 1.90 29.64 41.63
C LYS A 356 1.95 28.29 40.94
N ALA A 357 2.18 27.26 41.73
CA ALA A 357 1.88 25.88 41.37
C ALA A 357 0.41 25.82 40.95
N THR A 358 0.18 26.01 39.65
CA THR A 358 -1.14 25.85 39.06
C THR A 358 -1.24 24.38 38.74
N THR A 359 -2.08 23.67 39.50
CA THR A 359 -2.52 22.33 39.14
C THR A 359 -3.04 22.36 37.71
N LEU A 360 -2.23 21.88 36.78
CA LEU A 360 -2.55 21.81 35.35
C LEU A 360 -3.85 21.02 35.22
N LYS A 361 -4.94 21.69 34.83
CA LYS A 361 -6.15 20.98 34.42
C LYS A 361 -5.77 20.03 33.28
N PRO A 362 -6.22 18.76 33.29
CA PRO A 362 -5.90 17.84 32.21
C PRO A 362 -6.40 18.42 30.87
N VAL A 363 -5.46 18.68 29.97
CA VAL A 363 -5.77 19.18 28.62
C VAL A 363 -6.35 18.01 27.84
N ASN A 364 -7.65 18.07 27.57
CA ASN A 364 -8.31 17.06 26.74
C ASN A 364 -8.08 17.39 25.26
N TYR A 365 -7.14 16.68 24.64
CA TYR A 365 -6.89 16.77 23.20
C TYR A 365 -8.02 16.13 22.40
N SER A 366 -8.44 16.79 21.32
CA SER A 366 -9.40 16.23 20.36
C SER A 366 -8.73 15.20 19.44
N ILE A 367 -7.44 15.35 19.18
CA ILE A 367 -6.63 14.36 18.45
C ILE A 367 -5.38 14.05 19.27
N VAL A 368 -5.14 12.77 19.53
CA VAL A 368 -3.97 12.24 20.24
C VAL A 368 -3.17 11.39 19.26
N CYS A 369 -1.86 11.65 19.19
CA CYS A 369 -0.90 10.92 18.36
C CYS A 369 0.16 10.19 19.20
N LEU A 370 0.41 10.64 20.44
CA LEU A 370 1.33 10.00 21.39
C LEU A 370 0.60 8.90 22.17
N GLY A 371 1.20 7.71 22.26
CA GLY A 371 0.57 6.56 22.95
C GLY A 371 -0.53 5.85 22.14
N GLY A 372 -0.69 6.21 20.87
CA GLY A 372 -1.67 5.61 19.97
C GLY A 372 -2.67 6.64 19.44
N PHE A 373 -3.00 6.51 18.14
CA PHE A 373 -3.89 7.45 17.47
C PHE A 373 -5.31 7.37 18.01
N ARG A 374 -5.85 8.50 18.48
CA ARG A 374 -7.23 8.60 18.98
C ARG A 374 -7.84 9.94 18.60
N VAL A 375 -9.12 9.93 18.25
CA VAL A 375 -9.91 11.13 17.97
C VAL A 375 -11.15 11.15 18.86
N THR A 376 -11.37 12.27 19.54
CA THR A 376 -12.48 12.49 20.47
C THR A 376 -13.26 13.72 20.04
N ASN A 377 -14.59 13.61 19.97
CA ASN A 377 -15.44 14.75 19.61
C ASN A 377 -15.58 15.77 20.75
N SER A 378 -16.23 16.91 20.47
CA SER A 378 -16.41 18.00 21.43
C SER A 378 -17.26 17.64 22.68
N VAL A 379 -17.91 16.48 22.69
CA VAL A 379 -18.70 15.96 23.82
C VAL A 379 -17.93 14.89 24.61
N GLY A 380 -16.73 14.49 24.16
CA GLY A 380 -15.88 13.50 24.85
C GLY A 380 -16.03 12.06 24.33
N GLU A 381 -16.76 11.82 23.25
CA GLU A 381 -16.93 10.49 22.66
C GLU A 381 -15.77 10.14 21.72
N ASN A 382 -15.29 8.89 21.81
CA ASN A 382 -14.27 8.37 20.91
C ASN A 382 -14.86 8.06 19.52
N ILE A 383 -14.46 8.86 18.54
CA ILE A 383 -14.89 8.76 17.14
C ILE A 383 -13.77 8.30 16.21
N THR A 384 -12.72 7.68 16.75
CA THR A 384 -11.56 7.18 15.97
C THR A 384 -11.99 6.23 14.85
N HIS A 385 -13.02 5.40 15.12
CA HIS A 385 -13.62 4.47 14.16
C HIS A 385 -14.19 5.15 12.90
N LYS A 386 -14.51 6.47 12.97
CA LYS A 386 -14.94 7.25 11.81
C LYS A 386 -13.78 7.55 10.85
N PHE A 387 -12.53 7.24 11.19
CA PHE A 387 -11.39 7.38 10.28
C PHE A 387 -11.02 6.01 9.69
N SER A 388 -11.32 5.80 8.40
CA SER A 388 -10.83 4.63 7.68
C SER A 388 -9.30 4.66 7.58
N PRO A 389 -8.61 3.52 7.34
CA PRO A 389 -7.16 3.47 7.31
C PRO A 389 -6.52 4.57 6.45
N LYS A 390 -7.05 4.77 5.24
CA LYS A 390 -6.53 5.81 4.33
C LYS A 390 -6.84 7.24 4.75
N ARG A 391 -7.95 7.45 5.45
CA ARG A 391 -8.32 8.75 6.01
C ARG A 391 -7.42 9.11 7.18
N THR A 392 -7.10 8.13 8.01
CA THR A 392 -6.14 8.25 9.10
C THR A 392 -4.76 8.62 8.55
N GLU A 393 -4.25 7.90 7.54
CA GLU A 393 -2.98 8.25 6.89
C GLU A 393 -2.95 9.69 6.37
N LEU A 394 -4.02 10.12 5.69
CA LEU A 394 -4.12 11.50 5.20
C LEU A 394 -4.12 12.52 6.33
N LEU A 395 -4.86 12.27 7.41
CA LEU A 395 -4.89 13.16 8.56
C LEU A 395 -3.50 13.23 9.23
N LEU A 396 -2.83 12.09 9.44
CA LEU A 396 -1.49 12.05 10.00
C LEU A 396 -0.48 12.78 9.11
N CYS A 397 -0.58 12.60 7.78
CA CYS A 397 0.24 13.33 6.81
C CYS A 397 0.01 14.85 6.92
N LEU A 398 -1.24 15.29 7.01
CA LEU A 398 -1.57 16.70 7.22
C LEU A 398 -0.98 17.24 8.52
N ILE A 399 -1.12 16.53 9.65
CA ILE A 399 -0.61 16.93 10.96
C ILE A 399 0.93 17.02 10.93
N LEU A 400 1.61 15.95 10.55
CA LEU A 400 3.08 15.83 10.62
C LEU A 400 3.78 16.83 9.69
N PHE A 401 3.27 17.02 8.47
CA PHE A 401 3.86 18.00 7.55
C PHE A 401 3.47 19.45 7.88
N THR A 402 2.34 19.69 8.55
CA THR A 402 2.07 21.02 9.12
C THR A 402 3.13 21.40 10.14
N LEU A 403 3.49 20.47 11.04
CA LEU A 403 4.51 20.69 12.06
C LEU A 403 5.92 20.88 11.49
N LYS A 404 6.28 20.09 10.46
CA LYS A 404 7.64 20.07 9.91
C LYS A 404 7.90 21.15 8.86
N GLU A 405 6.98 21.36 7.92
CA GLU A 405 7.22 22.14 6.70
C GLU A 405 6.19 23.26 6.49
N ASP A 406 5.42 23.60 7.52
CA ASP A 406 4.27 24.52 7.43
C ASP A 406 3.28 24.06 6.33
N GLY A 407 3.02 22.76 6.31
CA GLY A 407 2.06 22.11 5.44
C GLY A 407 2.70 21.33 4.30
N ILE A 408 1.85 20.66 3.52
CA ILE A 408 2.26 19.78 2.44
C ILE A 408 1.67 20.19 1.11
N THR A 409 2.49 20.23 0.07
CA THR A 409 1.98 20.50 -1.28
C THR A 409 1.11 19.34 -1.77
N SER A 410 0.13 19.66 -2.63
CA SER A 410 -0.73 18.65 -3.26
C SER A 410 0.06 17.54 -3.98
N LYS A 411 1.23 17.89 -4.55
CA LYS A 411 2.14 16.95 -5.22
C LYS A 411 2.80 16.01 -4.21
N LYS A 412 3.45 16.57 -3.19
CA LYS A 412 4.17 15.77 -2.18
C LYS A 412 3.23 14.85 -1.39
N MET A 413 2.03 15.34 -1.05
CA MET A 413 0.99 14.52 -0.44
C MET A 413 0.57 13.36 -1.35
N GLY A 414 0.48 13.63 -2.67
CA GLY A 414 0.25 12.61 -3.69
C GLY A 414 1.28 11.49 -3.65
N GLU A 415 2.55 11.86 -3.69
CA GLU A 415 3.69 10.92 -3.69
C GLU A 415 3.78 10.09 -2.40
N VAL A 416 3.51 10.70 -1.25
CA VAL A 416 3.60 10.05 0.07
C VAL A 416 2.44 9.08 0.30
N LEU A 417 1.21 9.54 0.09
CA LEU A 417 0.02 8.77 0.43
C LEU A 417 -0.42 7.86 -0.70
N TRP A 418 -0.18 8.23 -1.95
CA TRP A 418 -0.65 7.48 -3.09
C TRP A 418 0.49 7.29 -4.11
N PRO A 419 1.57 6.59 -3.71
CA PRO A 419 2.65 6.29 -4.63
C PRO A 419 2.10 5.56 -5.86
N GLY A 420 2.53 5.99 -7.05
CA GLY A 420 2.04 5.47 -8.33
C GLY A 420 0.69 6.03 -8.80
N PHE A 421 -0.03 6.85 -8.01
CA PHE A 421 -1.23 7.53 -8.52
C PHE A 421 -0.85 8.70 -9.43
N SER A 422 -1.60 8.87 -10.52
CA SER A 422 -1.53 10.10 -11.31
C SER A 422 -1.95 11.32 -10.48
N ALA A 423 -1.49 12.52 -10.87
CA ALA A 423 -1.82 13.76 -10.16
C ALA A 423 -3.34 14.00 -10.01
N ALA A 424 -4.14 13.54 -10.99
CA ALA A 424 -5.60 13.64 -10.95
C ALA A 424 -6.22 12.60 -10.00
N GLN A 425 -5.74 11.35 -9.98
CA GLN A 425 -6.19 10.32 -9.02
C GLN A 425 -5.84 10.71 -7.58
N ALA A 426 -4.62 11.19 -7.35
CA ALA A 426 -4.20 11.72 -6.06
C ALA A 426 -5.06 12.93 -5.66
N LYS A 427 -5.39 13.83 -6.61
CA LYS A 427 -6.30 14.96 -6.36
C LYS A 427 -7.71 14.51 -5.99
N ASN A 428 -8.29 13.56 -6.71
CA ASN A 428 -9.66 13.09 -6.47
C ASN A 428 -9.75 12.37 -5.11
N ASN A 429 -8.84 11.44 -4.84
CA ASN A 429 -8.77 10.77 -3.54
C ASN A 429 -8.54 11.76 -2.40
N ARG A 430 -7.58 12.69 -2.55
CA ARG A 430 -7.37 13.77 -1.60
C ARG A 430 -8.64 14.59 -1.38
N SER A 431 -9.32 15.02 -2.44
CA SER A 431 -10.49 15.91 -2.32
C SER A 431 -11.64 15.22 -1.59
N THR A 432 -11.91 13.95 -1.91
CA THR A 432 -12.91 13.13 -1.22
C THR A 432 -12.54 12.92 0.24
N GLN A 433 -11.31 12.49 0.53
CA GLN A 433 -10.88 12.24 1.91
C GLN A 433 -10.81 13.53 2.73
N ILE A 434 -10.38 14.66 2.15
CA ILE A 434 -10.41 15.97 2.82
C ILE A 434 -11.85 16.42 3.08
N LYS A 435 -12.78 16.18 2.16
CA LYS A 435 -14.21 16.45 2.39
C LYS A 435 -14.73 15.67 3.59
N GLU A 436 -14.42 14.37 3.67
CA GLU A 436 -14.83 13.54 4.81
C GLU A 436 -14.15 13.95 6.12
N ILE A 437 -12.85 14.25 6.11
CA ILE A 437 -12.14 14.80 7.28
C ILE A 437 -12.80 16.09 7.74
N ARG A 438 -13.12 17.02 6.82
CA ARG A 438 -13.83 18.27 7.15
C ARG A 438 -15.22 18.03 7.72
N ASN A 439 -15.93 17.00 7.26
CA ASN A 439 -17.22 16.61 7.84
C ASN A 439 -17.05 16.13 9.27
N ILE A 440 -16.08 15.25 9.55
CA ILE A 440 -15.80 14.76 10.90
C ILE A 440 -15.35 15.93 11.80
N PHE A 441 -14.52 16.85 11.30
CA PHE A 441 -14.01 18.01 12.05
C PHE A 441 -15.10 18.96 12.55
N LYS A 442 -16.31 18.93 11.95
CA LYS A 442 -17.47 19.65 12.49
C LYS A 442 -17.83 19.19 13.91
N GLU A 443 -17.56 17.93 14.26
CA GLU A 443 -17.81 17.36 15.59
C GLU A 443 -16.73 17.73 16.62
N LEU A 444 -15.50 18.08 16.19
CA LEU A 444 -14.36 18.34 17.07
C LEU A 444 -14.32 19.80 17.58
N LYS A 445 -14.79 20.77 16.77
CA LYS A 445 -14.68 22.24 16.98
C LYS A 445 -13.22 22.73 17.12
N GLY A 446 -12.89 23.84 16.46
CA GLY A 446 -11.55 24.47 16.57
C GLY A 446 -10.42 23.69 15.88
N ILE A 447 -10.73 22.77 14.97
CA ILE A 447 -9.75 22.16 14.05
C ILE A 447 -10.29 22.28 12.63
N SER A 448 -9.45 22.71 11.69
CA SER A 448 -9.80 22.81 10.28
C SER A 448 -8.66 22.40 9.36
N VAL A 449 -9.01 21.95 8.15
CA VAL A 449 -8.06 21.70 7.07
C VAL A 449 -8.10 22.90 6.13
N VAL A 450 -7.01 23.65 6.04
CA VAL A 450 -6.87 24.83 5.18
C VAL A 450 -5.94 24.56 3.99
N TYR A 451 -6.12 25.32 2.92
CA TYR A 451 -5.22 25.29 1.76
C TYR A 451 -4.75 26.71 1.47
N GLU A 452 -3.52 27.02 1.89
CA GLU A 452 -2.92 28.35 1.88
C GLU A 452 -1.47 28.22 1.39
N ASP A 453 -0.97 29.23 0.67
CA ASP A 453 0.39 29.24 0.11
C ASP A 453 0.76 27.96 -0.66
N LYS A 454 -0.23 27.44 -1.41
CA LYS A 454 -0.14 26.20 -2.20
C LYS A 454 0.08 24.92 -1.37
N LYS A 455 -0.05 24.98 -0.04
CA LYS A 455 0.11 23.87 0.89
C LYS A 455 -1.19 23.57 1.64
N TRP A 456 -1.41 22.30 1.94
CA TRP A 456 -2.45 21.85 2.85
C TRP A 456 -1.92 21.87 4.28
N LYS A 457 -2.69 22.45 5.20
CA LYS A 457 -2.32 22.59 6.61
C LYS A 457 -3.48 22.19 7.52
N ILE A 458 -3.14 21.74 8.71
CA ILE A 458 -4.09 21.68 9.83
C ILE A 458 -3.96 22.97 10.61
N PHE A 459 -5.08 23.67 10.76
CA PHE A 459 -5.20 24.74 11.74
C PHE A 459 -5.94 24.18 12.95
N ALA A 460 -5.38 24.39 14.14
CA ALA A 460 -6.00 24.02 15.41
C ALA A 460 -5.97 25.25 16.33
N ASP A 461 -7.15 25.68 16.75
CA ASP A 461 -7.33 26.79 17.68
C ASP A 461 -6.79 26.44 19.08
N GLU A 462 -6.46 27.49 19.82
CA GLU A 462 -6.18 27.41 21.25
C GLU A 462 -7.45 27.01 22.04
N PRO A 463 -7.37 26.14 23.06
CA PRO A 463 -6.16 25.53 23.64
C PRO A 463 -5.76 24.25 22.88
N TYR A 464 -4.68 24.32 22.08
CA TYR A 464 -4.11 23.26 21.23
C TYR A 464 -4.87 21.93 21.19
N ARG A 465 -5.79 21.79 20.24
CA ARG A 465 -6.66 20.60 20.13
C ARG A 465 -5.96 19.30 19.72
N ILE A 466 -4.66 19.36 19.43
CA ILE A 466 -3.81 18.22 19.00
C ILE A 466 -2.56 18.20 19.89
N ASP A 467 -2.26 17.06 20.50
CA ASP A 467 -1.13 16.89 21.43
C ASP A 467 0.23 17.30 20.83
N LEU A 468 0.51 16.92 19.59
CA LEU A 468 1.75 17.31 18.90
C LEU A 468 1.85 18.80 18.60
N PHE A 469 0.71 19.48 18.41
CA PHE A 469 0.71 20.93 18.19
C PHE A 469 1.00 21.66 19.50
N HIS A 470 0.47 21.14 20.61
CA HIS A 470 0.84 21.65 21.93
C HIS A 470 2.34 21.45 22.19
N LEU A 471 2.85 20.25 21.93
CA LEU A 471 4.27 19.95 22.09
C LEU A 471 5.16 20.84 21.20
N LYS A 472 4.75 21.14 19.96
CA LYS A 472 5.47 22.08 19.07
C LYS A 472 5.47 23.52 19.59
N LYS A 473 4.45 23.95 20.36
CA LYS A 473 4.45 25.28 21.02
C LYS A 473 5.55 25.34 22.09
N LEU A 474 5.64 24.31 22.92
CA LEU A 474 6.63 24.20 24.00
C LEU A 474 8.03 23.95 23.45
N LEU A 475 8.13 23.19 22.35
CA LEU A 475 9.35 22.87 21.64
C LEU A 475 9.30 23.42 20.20
N PRO A 476 9.50 24.74 19.98
CA PRO A 476 9.42 25.35 18.65
C PRO A 476 10.34 24.72 17.61
N ASN A 477 11.42 24.07 18.05
CA ASN A 477 12.39 23.41 17.17
C ASN A 477 12.03 21.96 16.81
N LEU A 478 10.93 21.41 17.35
CA LEU A 478 10.48 20.05 17.03
C LEU A 478 10.30 19.90 15.51
N PHE A 479 10.99 18.95 14.88
CA PHE A 479 11.07 18.76 13.42
C PHE A 479 11.76 19.90 12.62
N SER A 480 12.51 20.80 13.26
CA SER A 480 13.24 21.91 12.62
C SER A 480 14.73 21.88 13.00
N TYR A 481 15.61 22.42 12.15
CA TYR A 481 17.08 22.36 12.32
C TYR A 481 17.69 23.50 13.15
N ASN A 482 16.89 24.45 13.63
CA ASN A 482 17.42 25.60 14.37
C ASN A 482 17.50 25.28 15.87
N LYS A 483 18.68 25.51 16.47
CA LYS A 483 18.82 25.48 17.94
C LYS A 483 18.33 26.82 18.50
N LYS A 484 17.24 26.79 19.26
CA LYS A 484 16.94 27.81 20.27
C LYS A 484 17.11 27.20 21.65
N GLU A 485 17.56 28.01 22.60
CA GLU A 485 17.55 27.67 24.02
C GLU A 485 16.10 27.60 24.51
N HIS A 486 15.80 26.63 25.38
CA HIS A 486 14.48 26.42 25.97
C HIS A 486 14.55 26.69 27.47
N GLU A 487 13.48 27.24 28.06
CA GLU A 487 13.41 27.51 29.49
C GLU A 487 13.10 26.23 30.28
N MET A 488 13.58 26.15 31.53
CA MET A 488 13.40 24.97 32.39
C MET A 488 11.92 24.69 32.73
N GLY A 489 11.05 25.70 32.67
CA GLY A 489 9.61 25.57 32.94
C GLY A 489 8.87 24.75 31.89
N ASP A 490 9.27 24.87 30.62
CA ASP A 490 8.62 24.21 29.48
C ASP A 490 8.78 22.68 29.53
N ILE A 491 9.85 22.20 30.17
CA ILE A 491 10.22 20.78 30.23
C ILE A 491 9.14 19.96 30.95
N TRP A 492 8.61 20.43 32.07
CA TRP A 492 7.65 19.65 32.85
C TRP A 492 6.32 19.50 32.14
N GLU A 493 5.90 20.54 31.43
CA GLU A 493 4.73 20.48 30.57
C GLU A 493 4.97 19.53 29.39
N CYS A 494 6.16 19.57 28.76
CA CYS A 494 6.55 18.60 27.73
C CYS A 494 6.47 17.15 28.23
N LEU A 495 7.02 16.87 29.42
CA LEU A 495 7.02 15.53 30.01
C LEU A 495 5.60 15.04 30.29
N SER A 496 4.69 15.92 30.71
CA SER A 496 3.27 15.56 30.90
C SER A 496 2.60 15.09 29.61
N ILE A 497 3.04 15.59 28.45
CA ILE A 497 2.54 15.21 27.13
C ILE A 497 3.22 13.93 26.64
N LEU A 498 4.54 13.85 26.76
CA LEU A 498 5.36 12.72 26.28
C LEU A 498 5.09 11.42 27.06
N LYS A 499 4.67 11.52 28.33
CA LYS A 499 4.23 10.38 29.15
C LYS A 499 3.08 9.58 28.55
N HIS A 500 2.33 10.14 27.59
CA HIS A 500 1.27 9.40 26.92
C HIS A 500 1.80 8.21 26.09
N GLY A 501 3.05 8.25 25.62
CA GLY A 501 3.68 7.13 24.92
C GLY A 501 4.44 7.54 23.65
N GLN A 502 4.95 6.53 22.93
CA GLN A 502 5.64 6.72 21.65
C GLN A 502 4.76 7.42 20.60
N LEU A 503 5.40 8.04 19.60
CA LEU A 503 4.70 8.64 18.46
C LEU A 503 4.13 7.54 17.56
N LEU A 504 2.80 7.48 17.46
CA LEU A 504 2.08 6.62 16.50
C LEU A 504 2.55 5.14 16.51
N PRO A 505 2.59 4.46 17.67
CA PRO A 505 3.21 3.14 17.84
C PRO A 505 2.59 2.05 16.95
N ASN A 506 1.32 2.21 16.58
CA ASN A 506 0.57 1.21 15.80
C ASN A 506 0.61 1.44 14.27
N PHE A 507 1.43 2.37 13.78
CA PHE A 507 1.51 2.70 12.35
C PHE A 507 2.87 2.31 11.77
N ASN A 508 2.92 1.28 10.93
CA ASN A 508 4.17 0.75 10.36
C ASN A 508 4.26 1.11 8.86
N MET A 509 4.60 2.37 8.57
CA MET A 509 4.74 2.86 7.19
C MET A 509 6.07 3.59 7.06
N ASP A 510 6.83 3.28 6.01
CA ASP A 510 8.17 3.83 5.77
C ASP A 510 8.25 5.35 5.92
N TRP A 511 7.25 6.07 5.40
CA TRP A 511 7.24 7.54 5.46
C TRP A 511 6.95 8.08 6.88
N ILE A 512 6.21 7.35 7.71
CA ILE A 512 5.93 7.71 9.12
C ILE A 512 7.16 7.41 9.99
N ASP A 513 7.87 6.31 9.72
CA ASP A 513 9.04 5.92 10.51
C ASP A 513 10.16 6.96 10.42
N ILE A 514 10.27 7.67 9.29
CA ILE A 514 11.15 8.85 9.16
C ILE A 514 10.77 9.96 10.17
N PHE A 515 9.48 10.20 10.41
CA PHE A 515 9.03 11.17 11.41
C PHE A 515 9.25 10.66 12.83
N LYS A 516 8.97 9.39 13.11
CA LYS A 516 9.23 8.79 14.44
C LYS A 516 10.70 8.89 14.81
N SER A 517 11.60 8.44 13.94
CA SER A 517 13.04 8.53 14.20
C SER A 517 13.50 9.97 14.44
N LYS A 518 13.01 10.94 13.65
CA LYS A 518 13.34 12.35 13.86
C LYS A 518 12.76 12.92 15.15
N PHE A 519 11.56 12.49 15.53
CA PHE A 519 10.92 12.86 16.77
C PHE A 519 11.71 12.32 17.96
N ASP A 520 11.97 11.01 17.97
CA ASP A 520 12.67 10.31 19.04
C ASP A 520 14.06 10.92 19.25
N ASN A 521 14.85 11.07 18.18
CA ASN A 521 16.18 11.68 18.24
C ASN A 521 16.14 13.11 18.80
N PHE A 522 15.17 13.93 18.36
CA PHE A 522 15.04 15.31 18.84
C PHE A 522 14.69 15.35 20.33
N ILE A 523 13.74 14.52 20.76
CA ILE A 523 13.31 14.49 22.16
C ILE A 523 14.44 13.95 23.06
N LEU A 524 15.20 12.94 22.62
CA LEU A 524 16.37 12.45 23.35
C LEU A 524 17.47 13.52 23.43
N GLU A 525 17.85 14.16 22.32
CA GLU A 525 18.81 15.28 22.33
C GLU A 525 18.38 16.40 23.28
N TYR A 526 17.07 16.66 23.35
CA TYR A 526 16.51 17.67 24.23
C TYR A 526 16.50 17.26 25.71
N LEU A 527 16.05 16.04 26.04
CA LEU A 527 15.82 15.62 27.43
C LEU A 527 17.07 15.08 28.13
N THR A 528 17.95 14.37 27.42
CA THR A 528 19.12 13.70 28.03
C THR A 528 20.03 14.66 28.81
N PRO A 529 20.33 15.90 28.35
CA PRO A 529 21.13 16.85 29.13
C PRO A 529 20.56 17.19 30.52
N PHE A 530 19.25 17.02 30.74
CA PHE A 530 18.62 17.28 32.03
C PHE A 530 18.79 16.14 33.04
N LEU A 531 19.11 14.92 32.59
CA LEU A 531 19.36 13.77 33.48
C LEU A 531 20.52 14.04 34.46
N VAL A 532 21.59 14.67 33.96
CA VAL A 532 22.79 15.01 34.72
C VAL A 532 22.72 16.35 35.43
N ASN A 533 21.62 17.10 35.28
CA ASN A 533 21.49 18.41 35.89
C ASN A 533 21.26 18.29 37.41
N GLU A 534 22.22 18.77 38.20
CA GLU A 534 22.17 18.72 39.67
C GLU A 534 21.02 19.55 40.27
N LYS A 535 20.50 20.54 39.56
CA LYS A 535 19.39 21.39 40.04
C LYS A 535 18.03 20.68 40.01
N ILE A 536 17.94 19.52 39.34
CA ILE A 536 16.70 18.75 39.24
C ILE A 536 16.65 17.72 40.35
N ASN A 537 15.56 17.71 41.12
CA ASN A 537 15.35 16.79 42.23
C ASN A 537 15.07 15.34 41.75
N ASP A 538 15.16 14.39 42.67
CA ASP A 538 15.02 12.96 42.38
C ASP A 538 13.67 12.57 41.77
N ASP A 539 12.56 13.15 42.24
CA ASP A 539 11.21 12.86 41.70
C ASP A 539 11.08 13.31 40.24
N LYS A 540 11.64 14.47 39.93
CA LYS A 540 11.68 15.03 38.60
C LYS A 540 12.66 14.29 37.67
N LYS A 541 13.79 13.80 38.20
CA LYS A 541 14.70 12.90 37.47
C LYS A 541 14.03 11.55 37.17
N MET A 542 13.23 11.02 38.08
CA MET A 542 12.45 9.80 37.84
C MET A 542 11.48 10.00 36.67
N GLU A 543 10.76 11.13 36.66
CA GLU A 543 9.83 11.50 35.58
C GLU A 543 10.54 11.66 34.23
N LEU A 544 11.75 12.25 34.20
CA LEU A 544 12.60 12.28 33.00
C LEU A 544 12.97 10.88 32.51
N CYS A 545 13.45 10.01 33.40
CA CYS A 545 13.84 8.65 33.05
C CYS A 545 12.65 7.86 32.49
N GLU A 546 11.46 7.99 33.07
CA GLU A 546 10.25 7.32 32.57
C GLU A 546 9.94 7.71 31.12
N VAL A 547 10.01 9.01 30.79
CA VAL A 547 9.74 9.48 29.43
C VAL A 547 10.84 9.05 28.46
N ILE A 548 12.11 9.17 28.84
CA ILE A 548 13.23 8.74 28.00
C ILE A 548 13.10 7.24 27.68
N LEU A 549 12.76 6.42 28.67
CA LEU A 549 12.61 4.97 28.49
C LEU A 549 11.35 4.55 27.73
N ILE A 550 10.33 5.41 27.63
CA ILE A 550 9.21 5.20 26.70
C ILE A 550 9.69 5.34 25.25
N ILE A 551 10.60 6.29 24.99
CA ILE A 551 11.11 6.61 23.65
C ILE A 551 12.21 5.62 23.26
N ASP A 552 13.19 5.41 24.13
CA ASP A 552 14.29 4.48 23.99
C ASP A 552 14.43 3.61 25.24
N ALA A 553 13.89 2.40 25.15
CA ALA A 553 13.95 1.42 26.23
C ALA A 553 15.38 0.90 26.51
N LEU A 554 16.33 1.15 25.60
CA LEU A 554 17.74 0.76 25.72
C LEU A 554 18.67 1.94 26.06
N HIS A 555 18.12 3.08 26.49
CA HIS A 555 18.91 4.23 26.89
C HIS A 555 19.66 3.99 28.22
N GLU A 556 20.92 3.55 28.13
CA GLU A 556 21.75 3.12 29.26
C GLU A 556 21.75 4.10 30.46
N GLU A 557 21.98 5.39 30.20
CA GLU A 557 22.08 6.40 31.27
C GLU A 557 20.77 6.57 32.06
N ALA A 558 19.62 6.56 31.37
CA ALA A 558 18.32 6.69 32.00
C ALA A 558 17.96 5.43 32.81
N VAL A 559 18.34 4.24 32.33
CA VAL A 559 18.22 2.98 33.09
C VAL A 559 19.03 3.06 34.38
N ASN A 560 20.31 3.44 34.28
CA ASN A 560 21.21 3.53 35.44
C ASN A 560 20.68 4.52 36.49
N ILE A 561 20.28 5.73 36.07
CA ILE A 561 19.73 6.73 36.98
C ILE A 561 18.43 6.24 37.62
N LYS A 562 17.53 5.63 36.85
CA LYS A 562 16.27 5.09 37.37
C LYS A 562 16.49 3.99 38.41
N VAL A 563 17.42 3.07 38.14
CA VAL A 563 17.81 2.00 39.07
C VAL A 563 18.34 2.59 40.37
N ASN A 564 19.26 3.56 40.29
CA ASN A 564 19.84 4.21 41.46
C ASN A 564 18.80 4.98 42.28
N LEU A 565 17.88 5.68 41.62
CA LEU A 565 16.77 6.37 42.30
C LEU A 565 15.83 5.37 42.99
N LEU A 566 15.51 4.23 42.37
CA LEU A 566 14.68 3.19 42.98
C LEU A 566 15.38 2.55 44.20
N ILE A 567 16.68 2.32 44.12
CA ILE A 567 17.50 1.82 45.25
C ILE A 567 17.49 2.83 46.39
N LYS A 568 17.70 4.12 46.10
CA LYS A 568 17.63 5.21 47.09
C LYS A 568 16.26 5.32 47.76
N GLN A 569 15.19 4.97 47.05
CA GLN A 569 13.82 4.88 47.58
C GLN A 569 13.52 3.55 48.33
N GLY A 570 14.48 2.63 48.45
CA GLY A 570 14.30 1.30 49.07
C GLY A 570 13.51 0.31 48.20
N LYS A 571 13.26 0.63 46.93
CA LYS A 571 12.46 -0.20 45.98
C LYS A 571 13.34 -1.19 45.22
N HIS A 572 14.13 -1.99 45.93
CA HIS A 572 15.12 -2.92 45.34
C HIS A 572 14.51 -3.89 44.31
N MET A 573 13.32 -4.45 44.59
CA MET A 573 12.62 -5.35 43.64
C MET A 573 12.25 -4.64 42.32
N SER A 574 11.91 -3.35 42.37
CA SER A 574 11.59 -2.59 41.16
C SER A 574 12.85 -2.25 40.38
N ALA A 575 13.94 -1.90 41.09
CA ALA A 575 15.25 -1.67 40.48
C ALA A 575 15.74 -2.93 39.73
N GLN A 576 15.63 -4.10 40.36
CA GLN A 576 15.96 -5.38 39.74
C GLN A 576 15.14 -5.64 38.46
N LYS A 577 13.81 -5.45 38.51
CA LYS A 577 12.94 -5.62 37.34
C LYS A 577 13.32 -4.71 36.17
N VAL A 578 13.71 -3.47 36.45
CA VAL A 578 14.16 -2.52 35.42
C VAL A 578 15.45 -3.01 34.76
N SER A 579 16.45 -3.43 35.54
CA SER A 579 17.70 -3.97 35.01
C SER A 579 17.50 -5.26 34.23
N GLU A 580 16.71 -6.21 34.74
CA GLU A 580 16.41 -7.47 34.05
C GLU A 580 15.68 -7.24 32.72
N HIS A 581 14.73 -6.30 32.70
CA HIS A 581 14.04 -5.94 31.47
C HIS A 581 15.00 -5.34 30.43
N PHE A 582 15.88 -4.44 30.85
CA PHE A 582 16.91 -3.86 30.00
C PHE A 582 17.85 -4.93 29.42
N TYR A 583 18.39 -5.83 30.25
CA TYR A 583 19.29 -6.89 29.79
C TYR A 583 18.62 -7.82 28.78
N LYS A 584 17.36 -8.21 29.04
CA LYS A 584 16.59 -9.07 28.14
C LYS A 584 16.32 -8.39 26.79
N LEU A 585 15.98 -7.10 26.81
CA LEU A 585 15.80 -6.33 25.57
C LEU A 585 17.14 -6.19 24.83
N TYR A 586 18.22 -5.85 25.52
CA TYR A 586 19.54 -5.69 24.91
C TYR A 586 19.97 -6.98 24.19
N GLU A 587 19.87 -8.13 24.86
CA GLU A 587 20.19 -9.43 24.26
C GLU A 587 19.29 -9.75 23.06
N GLN A 588 18.00 -9.43 23.14
CA GLN A 588 17.07 -9.63 22.02
C GLN A 588 17.42 -8.79 20.79
N TYR A 589 17.89 -7.55 20.97
CA TYR A 589 18.21 -6.64 19.87
C TYR A 589 19.62 -6.86 19.30
N TYR A 590 20.61 -7.16 20.14
CA TYR A 590 22.02 -7.24 19.73
C TYR A 590 22.58 -8.67 19.65
N GLY A 591 21.85 -9.68 20.14
CA GLY A 591 22.27 -11.08 20.08
C GLY A 591 23.40 -11.47 21.03
N GLU A 592 23.75 -10.59 21.98
CA GLU A 592 24.79 -10.81 22.99
C GLU A 592 24.38 -10.24 24.35
N PRO A 593 24.86 -10.81 25.47
CA PRO A 593 24.56 -10.29 26.79
C PRO A 593 25.26 -8.94 27.04
N TYR A 594 24.58 -8.04 27.74
CA TYR A 594 25.16 -6.74 28.12
C TYR A 594 26.34 -6.92 29.09
N SER A 595 27.49 -6.34 28.74
CA SER A 595 28.78 -6.61 29.41
C SER A 595 29.13 -5.65 30.56
N ARG A 596 28.53 -4.45 30.60
CA ARG A 596 28.73 -3.50 31.69
C ARG A 596 27.76 -3.80 32.82
N LYS A 597 28.21 -3.81 34.07
CA LYS A 597 27.27 -3.80 35.20
C LYS A 597 26.66 -2.41 35.29
N VAL A 598 25.33 -2.33 35.32
CA VAL A 598 24.63 -1.16 35.87
C VAL A 598 25.21 -0.94 37.26
N THR A 599 26.00 0.13 37.43
CA THR A 599 26.78 0.38 38.65
C THR A 599 25.86 0.62 39.85
N ASN A 600 26.09 -0.14 40.93
CA ASN A 600 25.48 0.02 42.25
C ASN A 600 25.71 1.41 42.86
#